data_AF-A0AAW2B1L8-F1
#
_entry.id   AF-A0AAW2B1L8-F1
#
_cell.length_a   1.000
_cell.length_b   1.000
_cell.length_c   1.000
_cell.angle_alpha   90.00
_cell.angle_beta   90.00
_cell.angle_gamma   90.00
#
_symmetry.space_group_name_H-M   'P 1'
#
loop_
_entity.id
_entity.type
_entity.pdbx_description
1 polymer ?
#
loop_
_entity_poly.entity_id
_entity_poly.type
_entity_poly.pdbx_seq_one_letter_code
_entity_poly.pdbx_strand_id
1 'polypeptide(L)' 'MEKNKESEEILGYFHSVSPMKTSKTNSRYFNAVVQTARQEYHDAVIFTPEKYNSIVAAERSKTPVKLKNARKAI' A
#
# COMPACT_ATOMS: atom_id res chain seq x y z
N MET A 1 6.81 24.76 11.81
CA MET A 1 7.11 23.57 12.64
C MET A 1 6.15 22.47 12.21
N GLU A 2 6.54 21.65 11.25
CA GLU A 2 5.69 20.58 10.70
C GLU A 2 6.01 19.30 11.47
N LYS A 3 5.04 18.78 12.23
CA LYS A 3 5.21 17.53 12.98
C LYS A 3 5.50 16.41 11.99
N ASN A 4 6.74 15.89 12.01
CA ASN A 4 7.09 14.61 11.41
C ASN A 4 6.20 13.53 12.04
N LYS A 5 5.05 13.23 11.40
CA LYS A 5 4.32 11.98 11.65
C LYS A 5 5.29 10.87 11.29
N GLU A 6 5.78 10.17 12.30
CA GLU A 6 6.68 9.04 12.16
C GLU A 6 6.15 8.13 11.04
N SER A 7 6.98 7.93 10.03
CA SER A 7 6.72 6.98 8.95
C SER A 7 6.55 5.60 9.58
N GLU A 8 5.32 5.13 9.74
CA GLU A 8 5.09 3.81 10.29
C GLU A 8 5.56 2.75 9.28
N GLU A 9 6.32 1.78 9.79
CA GLU A 9 6.66 0.59 9.05
C GLU A 9 5.50 -0.41 9.19
N ILE A 10 4.88 -0.79 8.08
CA ILE A 10 3.79 -1.76 8.08
C ILE A 10 4.30 -3.07 7.47
N LEU A 11 4.26 -4.14 8.25
CA LEU A 11 4.56 -5.50 7.80
C LEU A 11 3.26 -6.23 7.50
N GLY A 12 3.19 -6.93 6.37
CA GLY A 12 1.96 -7.65 6.02
C GLY A 12 1.98 -8.28 4.64
N TYR A 13 0.78 -8.65 4.19
CA TYR A 13 0.53 -9.25 2.88
C TYR A 13 -0.42 -8.38 2.08
N PHE A 14 -0.17 -8.25 0.78
CA PHE A 14 -1.09 -7.59 -0.13
C PHE A 14 -2.17 -8.54 -0.63
N HIS A 15 -3.38 -8.00 -0.74
CA HIS A 15 -4.57 -8.63 -1.30
C HIS A 15 -5.34 -7.63 -2.16
N SER A 16 -6.14 -8.14 -3.10
CA SER A 16 -7.09 -7.36 -3.90
C SER A 16 -6.47 -6.11 -4.55
N VAL A 17 -5.28 -6.25 -5.17
CA VAL A 17 -4.60 -5.14 -5.85
C VAL A 17 -5.42 -4.72 -7.07
N SER A 18 -5.88 -3.46 -7.08
CA SER A 18 -6.66 -2.93 -8.19
C SER A 18 -5.78 -2.59 -9.40
N PRO A 19 -6.33 -2.53 -10.63
CA PRO A 19 -5.64 -1.90 -11.75
C PRO A 19 -5.17 -0.48 -11.44
N MET A 20 -4.14 -0.01 -12.15
CA MET A 20 -3.65 1.37 -12.07
C MET A 20 -4.75 2.37 -12.43
N LYS A 21 -4.90 3.40 -11.61
CA LYS A 21 -5.84 4.51 -11.79
C LYS A 21 -5.07 5.83 -11.92
N THR A 22 -5.71 6.81 -12.55
CA THR A 22 -5.19 8.18 -12.66
C THR A 22 -6.18 9.12 -11.98
N SER A 23 -5.69 10.00 -11.11
CA SER A 23 -6.51 10.99 -10.42
C SER A 23 -6.89 12.15 -11.36
N LYS A 24 -7.84 12.98 -10.93
CA LYS A 24 -8.19 14.24 -11.64
C LYS A 24 -7.00 15.21 -11.74
N THR A 25 -6.03 15.10 -10.83
CA THR A 25 -4.79 15.90 -10.80
C THR A 25 -3.62 15.21 -11.51
N ASN A 26 -3.91 14.20 -12.35
CA ASN A 26 -2.94 13.45 -13.15
C ASN A 26 -1.91 12.62 -12.32
N SER A 27 -2.24 12.29 -11.07
CA SER A 27 -1.42 11.43 -10.23
C SER A 27 -1.84 9.97 -10.42
N ARG A 28 -0.88 9.08 -10.70
CA ARG A 28 -1.16 7.64 -10.82
C ARG A 28 -1.13 6.97 -9.45
N TYR A 29 -2.12 6.12 -9.20
CA TYR A 29 -2.25 5.39 -7.94
C TYR A 29 -2.99 4.08 -8.16
N PHE A 30 -2.92 3.19 -7.18
CA PHE A 30 -3.74 1.98 -7.15
C PHE A 30 -4.12 1.65 -5.71
N ASN A 31 -5.18 0.86 -5.56
CA ASN A 31 -5.66 0.44 -4.26
C ASN A 31 -5.21 -1.00 -3.99
N ALA A 32 -5.04 -1.34 -2.73
CA ALA A 32 -4.83 -2.70 -2.28
C ALA A 32 -5.36 -2.86 -0.85
N VAL A 33 -5.54 -4.10 -0.42
CA VAL A 33 -5.80 -4.46 0.97
C VAL A 33 -4.51 -5.00 1.58
N VAL A 34 -4.14 -4.50 2.76
CA VAL A 34 -2.96 -4.96 3.51
C VAL A 34 -3.43 -5.74 4.73
N GLN A 35 -3.04 -7.00 4.82
CA GLN A 35 -3.26 -7.84 6.00
C GLN A 35 -2.04 -7.76 6.92
N THR A 36 -2.22 -7.22 8.12
CA THR A 36 -1.17 -7.02 9.14
C THR A 36 -1.19 -8.09 10.24
N ALA A 37 -2.37 -8.65 10.51
CA ALA A 37 -2.55 -9.78 11.42
C ALA A 37 -3.61 -10.76 10.87
N ARG A 38 -3.85 -11.87 11.58
CA ARG A 38 -4.74 -12.95 11.10
C ARG A 38 -6.16 -12.47 10.73
N GLN A 39 -6.67 -11.45 11.42
CA GLN A 39 -8.01 -10.89 11.19
C GLN A 39 -7.98 -9.36 11.04
N GLU A 40 -6.80 -8.78 10.78
CA GLU A 40 -6.64 -7.33 10.65
C GLU A 40 -6.28 -6.99 9.20
N TYR A 41 -7.19 -6.25 8.54
CA TYR A 41 -7.11 -5.87 7.15
C TYR A 41 -7.34 -4.37 7.02
N HIS A 42 -6.53 -3.71 6.20
CA HIS A 42 -6.60 -2.28 5.97
C HIS A 42 -6.64 -1.96 4.49
N ASP A 43 -7.52 -1.04 4.10
CA ASP A 43 -7.48 -0.45 2.77
C ASP A 43 -6.28 0.48 2.65
N ALA A 44 -5.53 0.35 1.57
CA ALA A 44 -4.36 1.15 1.27
C ALA A 44 -4.49 1.79 -0.12
N VAL A 45 -4.10 3.06 -0.20
CA VAL A 45 -3.94 3.79 -1.46
C VAL A 45 -2.44 4.03 -1.69
N ILE A 46 -1.93 3.56 -2.82
CA ILE A 46 -0.51 3.53 -3.12
C ILE A 46 -0.22 4.49 -4.26
N PHE A 47 0.62 5.48 -4.00
CA PHE A 47 0.97 6.57 -4.93
C PHE A 47 2.35 6.39 -5.59
N THR A 48 2.92 5.18 -5.55
CA THR A 48 4.20 4.82 -6.17
C THR A 48 3.98 3.87 -7.35
N PRO A 49 3.54 4.38 -8.52
CA PRO A 49 3.16 3.55 -9.66
C PRO A 49 4.29 2.63 -10.16
N GLU A 50 5.55 3.02 -9.96
CA GLU A 50 6.75 2.24 -10.30
C GLU A 50 6.87 0.94 -9.51
N LYS A 51 6.19 0.80 -8.36
CA LYS A 51 6.17 -0.42 -7.53
C LYS A 51 5.02 -1.37 -7.86
N TYR A 52 4.14 -0.99 -8.78
CA TYR A 52 2.93 -1.76 -9.10
C TYR A 52 3.21 -3.22 -9.44
N ASN A 53 4.12 -3.48 -10.39
CA ASN A 53 4.43 -4.84 -10.82
C ASN A 53 5.01 -5.70 -9.67
N SER A 54 5.85 -5.11 -8.83
CA SER A 54 6.41 -5.79 -7.66
C SER A 54 5.34 -6.14 -6.62
N ILE A 55 4.34 -5.26 -6.44
CA ILE A 55 3.25 -5.46 -5.49
C ILE A 55 2.25 -6.49 -6.00
N VAL A 56 1.90 -6.46 -7.30
CA VAL A 56 1.08 -7.51 -7.94
C VAL A 56 1.78 -8.87 -7.86
N ALA A 57 3.10 -8.91 -8.05
CA ALA A 57 3.86 -10.14 -7.88
C ALA A 57 3.80 -10.66 -6.44
N ALA A 58 3.99 -9.78 -5.45
CA ALA A 58 3.94 -10.11 -4.03
C ALA A 58 2.56 -10.61 -3.57
N GLU A 59 1.47 -10.03 -4.09
CA GLU A 59 0.10 -10.52 -3.89
C GLU A 59 -0.05 -11.95 -4.43
N ARG A 60 0.35 -12.18 -5.69
CA ARG A 60 0.21 -13.50 -6.35
C ARG A 60 1.03 -14.59 -5.67
N SER A 61 2.26 -14.26 -5.25
CA SER A 61 3.15 -15.20 -4.56
C SER A 61 2.87 -15.31 -3.07
N LYS A 62 1.95 -14.48 -2.52
CA LYS A 62 1.65 -14.38 -1.08
C LYS A 62 2.93 -14.14 -0.26
N THR A 63 3.81 -13.29 -0.79
CA THR A 63 5.08 -12.97 -0.14
C THR A 63 4.87 -11.87 0.91
N PRO A 64 5.43 -12.00 2.12
CA PRO A 64 5.37 -10.94 3.11
C PRO A 64 6.17 -9.72 2.63
N VAL A 65 5.62 -8.53 2.85
CA VAL A 65 6.23 -7.26 2.45
C VAL A 65 6.41 -6.33 3.65
N LYS A 66 7.40 -5.44 3.55
CA LYS A 66 7.62 -4.33 4.47
C LYS A 66 7.36 -3.02 3.76
N LEU A 67 6.29 -2.33 4.14
CA LEU A 67 5.96 -0.99 3.68
C LEU A 67 6.66 0.03 4.55
N LYS A 68 7.36 0.97 3.91
CA LYS A 68 8.00 2.11 4.54
C LYS A 68 7.30 3.38 4.08
N ASN A 69 7.33 4.42 4.91
CA ASN A 69 6.67 5.70 4.62
C ASN A 69 5.16 5.57 4.41
N ALA A 70 4.52 4.64 5.12
CA ALA A 70 3.06 4.56 5.16
C ALA A 70 2.52 5.58 6.17
N ARG A 71 1.40 6.21 5.83
CA ARG A 71 0.64 7.06 6.75
C ARG A 71 -0.71 6.39 6.98
N LYS A 72 -0.99 5.99 8.24
CA LYS A 72 -2.34 5.61 8.63
C LYS A 72 -3.20 6.87 8.71
N ALA A 73 -4.26 6.91 7.91
CA ALA A 73 -5.36 7.86 8.10
C ALA A 73 -6.34 7.23 9.08
N ILE A 74 -6.62 7.93 10.18
CA ILE A 74 -7.67 7.60 11.15
C ILE A 74 -8.93 8.32 10.71
#